data_AF-H8ILF8-F1
#
_entry.id   AF-H8ILF8-F1
#
_cell.length_a   1.000
_cell.length_b   1.000
_cell.length_c   1.000
_cell.angle_alpha   90.00
_cell.angle_beta   90.00
_cell.angle_gamma   90.00
#
_symmetry.space_group_name_H-M   'P 1'
#
loop_
_entity.id
_entity.type
_entity.pdbx_description
1 polymer ?
#
loop_
_entity_poly.entity_id
_entity_poly.type
_entity_poly.pdbx_seq_one_letter_code
_entity_poly.pdbx_strand_id
1 'polypeptide(L)'
;MVAVYRAPMRSRNDAVDPQPAIDRARRLGLCGFGQYVDRSGEQERLVRRVGRFAEVDDGSFVWTRDTDGWFWLGRIAGPYFYDADEQAAAVDLVHVRPCEWLSSPMPEQDVPSAVIATFGRGGRNFQEIHHPSIGERTQRIWDARGNQSAGD
;
A
#
# COMPACT_ATOMS: atom_id res chain seq x y z
N MET A 1 11.09 8.14 -14.01
CA MET A 1 9.63 8.22 -13.80
C MET A 1 9.35 7.60 -12.44
N VAL A 2 8.56 8.23 -11.57
CA VAL A 2 8.28 7.67 -10.24
C VAL A 2 7.44 6.41 -10.38
N ALA A 3 7.88 5.31 -9.74
CA ALA A 3 7.17 4.05 -9.76
C ALA A 3 5.88 4.13 -8.92
N VAL A 4 4.86 3.36 -9.31
CA VAL A 4 3.56 3.34 -8.66
C VAL A 4 3.19 1.90 -8.35
N TYR A 5 2.80 1.62 -7.11
CA TYR A 5 2.51 0.28 -6.64
C TYR A 5 1.10 0.16 -6.09
N ARG A 6 0.51 -1.03 -6.24
CA ARG A 6 -0.58 -1.49 -5.41
C ARG A 6 -0.02 -1.97 -4.08
N ALA A 7 -0.47 -1.38 -2.98
CA ALA A 7 -0.29 -1.86 -1.62
C ALA A 7 -1.62 -2.45 -1.11
N PRO A 8 -1.77 -3.79 -1.04
CA PRO A 8 -3.03 -4.41 -0.62
C PRO A 8 -3.33 -4.24 0.87
N MET A 9 -2.34 -3.91 1.71
CA MET A 9 -2.48 -3.55 3.13
C MET A 9 -3.32 -4.53 3.96
N ARG A 10 -3.31 -5.83 3.60
CA ARG A 10 -4.14 -6.85 4.25
C ARG A 10 -3.40 -8.18 4.36
N SER A 11 -3.80 -8.96 5.35
CA SER A 11 -3.33 -10.33 5.55
C SER A 11 -3.62 -11.21 4.33
N ARG A 12 -2.82 -12.27 4.17
CA ARG A 12 -3.16 -13.39 3.30
C ARG A 12 -4.11 -14.40 3.95
N ASN A 13 -4.25 -14.36 5.27
CA ASN A 13 -5.23 -15.13 6.03
C ASN A 13 -6.60 -14.47 5.90
N ASP A 14 -7.54 -15.19 5.28
CA ASP A 14 -8.90 -14.70 5.06
C ASP A 14 -9.74 -14.60 6.35
N ALA A 15 -9.26 -15.17 7.46
CA ALA A 15 -9.88 -15.01 8.77
C ALA A 15 -9.53 -13.68 9.46
N VAL A 16 -8.55 -12.93 8.94
CA VAL A 16 -8.14 -11.63 9.50
C VAL A 16 -8.88 -10.52 8.76
N ASP A 17 -9.59 -9.67 9.52
CA ASP A 17 -10.25 -8.48 8.97
C ASP A 17 -9.21 -7.54 8.33
N PRO A 18 -9.36 -7.16 7.04
CA PRO A 18 -8.45 -6.22 6.37
C PRO A 18 -8.47 -4.80 6.93
N GLN A 19 -9.62 -4.31 7.42
CA GLN A 19 -9.78 -2.88 7.72
C GLN A 19 -8.87 -2.39 8.86
N PRO A 20 -8.71 -3.13 9.97
CA PRO A 20 -7.78 -2.76 11.05
C PRO A 20 -6.33 -2.57 10.60
N ALA A 21 -5.85 -3.36 9.62
CA ALA A 21 -4.50 -3.23 9.08
C ALA A 21 -4.33 -1.91 8.31
N ILE A 22 -5.31 -1.57 7.47
CA ILE A 22 -5.32 -0.31 6.70
C ILE A 22 -5.36 0.90 7.64
N ASP A 23 -6.24 0.88 8.65
CA ASP A 23 -6.39 1.97 9.61
C ASP A 23 -5.13 2.17 10.45
N ARG A 24 -4.54 1.07 10.94
CA ARG A 24 -3.26 1.12 11.68
C ARG A 24 -2.17 1.73 10.82
N ALA A 25 -2.00 1.22 9.61
CA ALA A 25 -0.94 1.66 8.73
C ALA A 25 -1.04 3.15 8.41
N ARG A 26 -2.24 3.62 8.08
CA ARG A 26 -2.46 5.03 7.76
C ARG A 26 -2.24 5.94 8.96
N ARG A 27 -2.71 5.55 10.14
CA ARG A 27 -2.50 6.30 11.39
C ARG A 27 -1.02 6.41 11.78
N LEU A 28 -0.23 5.37 11.53
CA LEU A 28 1.18 5.33 11.88
C LEU A 28 2.11 5.80 10.76
N GLY A 29 1.57 6.16 9.60
CA GLY A 29 2.39 6.52 8.44
C GLY A 29 3.21 5.33 7.93
N LEU A 30 2.57 4.17 7.74
CA LEU A 30 3.18 2.93 7.30
C LEU A 30 2.49 2.38 6.04
N CYS A 31 3.26 1.67 5.23
CA CYS A 31 2.79 0.84 4.13
C CYS A 31 3.42 -0.55 4.27
N GLY A 32 2.67 -1.62 4.03
CA GLY A 32 3.22 -2.97 4.24
C GLY A 32 2.26 -4.12 3.92
N PHE A 33 2.67 -5.31 4.33
CA PHE A 33 1.88 -6.52 4.22
C PHE A 33 2.27 -7.55 5.29
N GLY A 34 1.44 -8.58 5.42
CA GLY A 34 1.59 -9.65 6.39
C GLY A 34 2.61 -10.73 6.05
N GLN A 35 2.90 -11.54 7.05
CA GLN A 35 3.81 -12.67 7.00
C GLN A 35 3.10 -14.03 6.92
N TYR A 36 1.77 -14.05 6.97
CA TYR A 36 1.02 -15.32 6.90
C TYR A 36 1.38 -16.15 5.66
N VAL A 37 1.72 -17.41 5.90
CA VAL A 37 1.99 -18.45 4.92
C VAL A 37 1.24 -19.73 5.32
N ASP A 38 0.47 -20.29 4.40
CA ASP A 38 -0.37 -21.48 4.66
C ASP A 38 0.36 -22.79 4.34
N ARG A 39 1.27 -22.77 3.34
CA ARG A 39 1.88 -23.99 2.79
C ARG A 39 3.41 -23.95 2.81
N SER A 40 4.01 -25.12 3.00
CA SER A 40 5.44 -25.34 2.80
C SER A 40 5.84 -24.94 1.36
N GLY A 41 6.73 -23.96 1.22
CA GLY A 41 7.14 -23.36 -0.06
C GLY A 41 6.63 -21.92 -0.28
N GLU A 42 5.62 -21.46 0.47
CA GLU A 42 5.25 -20.05 0.47
C GLU A 42 6.22 -19.18 1.27
N GLN A 43 7.01 -19.77 2.18
CA GLN A 43 8.04 -19.05 2.93
C GLN A 43 9.10 -18.43 2.03
N GLU A 44 9.64 -19.17 1.06
CA GLU A 44 10.61 -18.62 0.11
C GLU A 44 10.00 -17.51 -0.75
N ARG A 45 8.72 -17.65 -1.11
CA ARG A 45 7.98 -16.61 -1.86
C ARG A 45 7.77 -15.35 -1.01
N LEU A 46 7.51 -15.51 0.29
CA LEU A 46 7.45 -14.40 1.24
C LEU A 46 8.80 -13.69 1.29
N VAL A 47 9.90 -14.41 1.51
CA VAL A 47 11.26 -13.82 1.55
C VAL A 47 11.56 -13.03 0.28
N ARG A 48 11.27 -13.58 -0.91
CA ARG A 48 11.45 -12.86 -2.19
C ARG A 48 10.54 -11.63 -2.32
N ARG A 49 9.32 -11.68 -1.78
CA ARG A 49 8.39 -10.54 -1.77
C ARG A 49 8.88 -9.45 -0.83
N VAL A 50 9.37 -9.82 0.36
CA VAL A 50 9.99 -8.90 1.32
C VAL A 50 11.22 -8.24 0.73
N GLY A 51 12.12 -9.01 0.10
CA GLY A 51 13.31 -8.48 -0.58
C GLY A 51 12.95 -7.42 -1.63
N ARG A 52 12.04 -7.74 -2.56
CA ARG A 52 11.58 -6.77 -3.57
C ARG A 52 10.92 -5.54 -2.96
N PHE A 53 10.19 -5.69 -1.86
CA PHE A 53 9.55 -4.57 -1.18
C PHE A 53 10.56 -3.66 -0.47
N ALA A 54 11.61 -4.24 0.11
CA ALA A 54 12.69 -3.49 0.73
C ALA A 54 13.51 -2.69 -0.30
N GLU A 55 13.63 -3.19 -1.52
CA GLU A 55 14.34 -2.56 -2.64
C GLU A 55 13.53 -1.46 -3.36
N VAL A 56 12.26 -1.23 -3.02
CA VAL A 56 11.47 -0.15 -3.65
C VAL A 56 12.12 1.20 -3.37
N ASP A 57 12.22 2.06 -4.39
CA ASP A 57 12.79 3.39 -4.24
C ASP A 57 11.94 4.26 -3.30
N ASP A 58 12.60 4.99 -2.41
CA ASP A 58 11.96 6.06 -1.65
C ASP A 58 11.37 7.11 -2.60
N GLY A 59 10.22 7.65 -2.23
CA GLY A 59 9.43 8.55 -3.07
C GLY A 59 8.51 7.84 -4.07
N SER A 60 8.55 6.50 -4.17
CA SER A 60 7.58 5.72 -4.94
C SER A 60 6.16 5.88 -4.39
N PHE A 61 5.16 5.92 -5.27
CA PHE A 61 3.76 6.01 -4.87
C PHE A 61 3.15 4.65 -4.59
N VAL A 62 2.24 4.60 -3.62
CA VAL A 62 1.45 3.44 -3.27
C VAL A 62 -0.04 3.79 -3.27
N TRP A 63 -0.85 2.92 -3.85
CA TRP A 63 -2.30 2.98 -3.76
C TRP A 63 -2.80 1.82 -2.91
N THR A 64 -3.75 2.10 -2.01
CA THR A 64 -4.53 1.07 -1.32
C THR A 64 -6.03 1.34 -1.47
N ARG A 65 -6.84 0.31 -1.29
CA ARG A 65 -8.31 0.38 -1.33
C ARG A 65 -8.85 -0.22 -0.04
N ASP A 66 -9.67 0.54 0.67
CA ASP A 66 -10.29 0.07 1.91
C ASP A 66 -11.55 -0.77 1.68
N THR A 67 -12.12 -1.31 2.75
CA THR A 67 -13.29 -2.21 2.67
C THR A 67 -14.56 -1.49 2.24
N ASP A 68 -14.63 -0.17 2.43
CA ASP A 68 -15.73 0.68 1.97
C ASP A 68 -15.58 1.09 0.49
N GLY A 69 -14.46 0.73 -0.12
CA GLY A 69 -14.18 0.92 -1.53
C GLY A 69 -13.47 2.25 -1.86
N TRP A 70 -13.07 3.01 -0.85
CA TRP A 70 -12.29 4.24 -1.03
C TRP A 70 -10.83 3.95 -1.32
N PHE A 71 -10.23 4.83 -2.11
CA PHE A 71 -8.82 4.72 -2.49
C PHE A 71 -7.97 5.71 -1.71
N TRP A 72 -6.86 5.21 -1.20
CA TRP A 72 -5.86 5.98 -0.49
C TRP A 72 -4.58 6.02 -1.30
N LEU A 73 -4.01 7.21 -1.41
CA LEU A 73 -2.73 7.44 -2.05
C LEU A 73 -1.69 7.79 -0.99
N GLY A 74 -0.57 7.10 -1.04
CA GLY A 74 0.59 7.34 -0.20
C GLY A 74 1.88 7.35 -0.99
N ARG A 75 2.96 7.75 -0.31
CA ARG A 75 4.32 7.81 -0.84
C ARG A 75 5.28 7.15 0.14
N ILE A 76 6.10 6.21 -0.32
CA ILE A 76 7.13 5.55 0.49
C ILE A 76 8.16 6.60 0.90
N ALA A 77 8.48 6.65 2.19
CA ALA A 77 9.27 7.72 2.81
C ALA A 77 10.49 7.22 3.60
N GLY A 78 10.81 5.93 3.52
CA GLY A 78 11.97 5.40 4.22
C GLY A 78 12.16 3.89 4.12
N PRO A 79 13.17 3.37 4.84
CA PRO A 79 13.63 2.00 4.69
C PRO A 79 12.63 0.98 5.25
N TYR A 80 12.78 -0.25 4.77
CA TYR A 80 12.08 -1.41 5.32
C TYR A 80 12.50 -1.70 6.76
N PHE A 81 11.51 -2.06 7.58
CA PHE A 81 11.71 -2.70 8.86
C PHE A 81 10.62 -3.74 9.13
N TYR A 82 10.91 -4.64 10.07
CA TYR A 82 9.93 -5.58 10.59
C TYR A 82 9.29 -4.98 11.85
N ASP A 83 7.98 -4.80 11.87
CA ASP A 83 7.22 -4.36 13.03
C ASP A 83 6.90 -5.57 13.91
N ALA A 84 7.59 -5.66 15.06
CA ALA A 84 7.45 -6.74 16.03
C ALA A 84 6.39 -6.44 17.11
N ASP A 85 5.65 -5.33 17.00
CA ASP A 85 4.55 -4.99 17.90
C ASP A 85 3.44 -6.05 17.82
N GLU A 86 2.92 -6.47 18.98
CA GLU A 86 1.79 -7.40 19.08
C GLU A 86 0.57 -6.91 18.31
N GLN A 87 0.34 -5.59 18.27
CA GLN A 87 -0.75 -4.99 17.51
C GLN A 87 -0.54 -5.11 16.00
N ALA A 88 0.72 -5.09 15.53
CA ALA A 88 1.05 -5.33 14.13
C ALA A 88 0.86 -6.80 13.76
N ALA A 89 1.25 -7.71 14.66
CA ALA A 89 1.03 -9.14 14.49
C ALA A 89 -0.47 -9.50 14.49
N ALA A 90 -1.28 -8.88 15.34
CA ALA A 90 -2.72 -9.15 15.44
C ALA A 90 -3.49 -8.85 14.14
N VAL A 91 -3.03 -7.87 13.36
CA VAL A 91 -3.62 -7.50 12.06
C VAL A 91 -2.80 -8.03 10.86
N ASP A 92 -1.77 -8.84 11.12
CA ASP A 92 -0.82 -9.35 10.13
C ASP A 92 -0.30 -8.26 9.18
N LEU A 93 0.26 -7.20 9.76
CA LEU A 93 0.91 -6.08 9.06
C LEU A 93 2.30 -5.83 9.66
N VAL A 94 3.24 -6.74 9.39
CA VAL A 94 4.54 -6.77 10.06
C VAL A 94 5.70 -6.39 9.14
N HIS A 95 5.58 -6.59 7.82
CA HIS A 95 6.60 -6.14 6.86
C HIS A 95 6.23 -4.75 6.36
N VAL A 96 6.87 -3.72 6.91
CA VAL A 96 6.43 -2.33 6.73
C VAL A 96 7.56 -1.40 6.31
N ARG A 97 7.15 -0.26 5.75
CA ARG A 97 7.98 0.90 5.43
C ARG A 97 7.26 2.17 5.84
N PRO A 98 8.00 3.22 6.27
CA PRO A 98 7.44 4.56 6.42
C PRO A 98 6.75 5.01 5.12
N CYS A 99 5.58 5.60 5.26
CA CYS A 99 4.74 6.04 4.17
C CYS A 99 3.95 7.29 4.56
N GLU A 100 4.10 8.34 3.78
CA GLU A 100 3.26 9.52 3.87
C GLU A 100 1.94 9.24 3.14
N TRP A 101 0.81 9.34 3.85
CA TRP A 101 -0.51 9.18 3.24
C TRP A 101 -1.17 10.53 3.06
N LEU A 102 -1.94 10.70 1.97
CA LEU A 102 -2.87 11.82 1.89
C LEU A 102 -3.91 11.73 3.01
N SER A 103 -4.32 12.89 3.50
CA SER A 103 -5.26 13.07 4.62
C SER A 103 -6.66 12.52 4.32
N SER A 104 -7.10 12.62 3.06
CA SER A 104 -8.44 12.25 2.61
C SER A 104 -8.43 11.16 1.52
N PRO A 105 -9.43 10.27 1.53
CA PRO A 105 -9.58 9.25 0.49
C PRO A 105 -10.09 9.86 -0.82
N MET A 106 -10.09 9.02 -1.86
CA MET A 106 -10.64 9.32 -3.17
C MET A 106 -11.72 8.33 -3.58
N PRO A 107 -12.85 8.80 -4.15
CA PRO A 107 -13.80 7.93 -4.82
C PRO A 107 -13.17 7.35 -6.09
N GLU A 108 -13.67 6.20 -6.54
CA GLU A 108 -13.14 5.49 -7.72
C GLU A 108 -13.01 6.38 -8.97
N GLN A 109 -13.97 7.30 -9.20
CA GLN A 109 -13.97 8.21 -10.35
C GLN A 109 -12.77 9.18 -10.42
N ASP A 110 -12.13 9.47 -9.29
CA ASP A 110 -10.97 10.36 -9.20
C ASP A 110 -9.64 9.60 -9.33
N VAL A 111 -9.70 8.27 -9.39
CA VAL A 111 -8.53 7.37 -9.39
C VAL A 111 -8.11 7.05 -10.82
N PRO A 112 -6.81 6.99 -11.14
CA PRO A 112 -6.36 6.57 -12.47
C PRO A 112 -6.88 5.18 -12.84
N SER A 113 -7.40 5.02 -14.06
CA SER A 113 -8.00 3.75 -14.53
C SER A 113 -7.09 2.53 -14.40
N ALA A 114 -5.77 2.71 -14.55
CA ALA A 114 -4.79 1.63 -14.34
C ALA A 114 -4.75 1.13 -12.89
N VAL A 115 -4.99 2.01 -11.90
CA VAL A 115 -5.12 1.62 -10.49
C VAL A 115 -6.40 0.84 -10.30
N ILE A 116 -7.54 1.39 -10.76
CA ILE A 116 -8.85 0.72 -10.68
C ILE A 116 -8.78 -0.68 -11.28
N ALA A 117 -8.23 -0.81 -12.49
CA ALA A 117 -8.06 -2.10 -13.16
C ALA A 117 -7.18 -3.08 -12.38
N THR A 118 -6.12 -2.59 -11.72
CA THR A 118 -5.23 -3.43 -10.90
C THR A 118 -5.93 -3.94 -9.64
N PHE A 119 -6.79 -3.12 -9.01
CA PHE A 119 -7.60 -3.56 -7.87
C PHE A 119 -8.77 -4.46 -8.28
N GLY A 120 -9.41 -4.19 -9.42
CA GLY A 120 -10.53 -4.99 -9.94
C GLY A 120 -10.15 -6.42 -10.33
N ARG A 121 -8.89 -6.65 -10.74
CA ARG A 121 -8.35 -8.01 -10.94
C ARG A 121 -8.21 -8.82 -9.65
N GLY A 122 -8.32 -8.18 -8.48
CA GLY A 122 -8.11 -8.79 -7.19
C GLY A 122 -6.63 -9.13 -6.90
N GLY A 123 -6.41 -9.87 -5.81
CA GLY A 123 -5.08 -10.28 -5.36
C GLY A 123 -4.60 -9.59 -4.08
N ARG A 124 -3.52 -10.15 -3.49
CA ARG A 124 -2.98 -9.77 -2.17
C ARG A 124 -1.48 -9.44 -2.21
N ASN A 125 -0.95 -9.12 -3.39
CA ASN A 125 0.48 -8.84 -3.55
C ASN A 125 0.74 -7.35 -3.67
N PHE A 126 1.82 -6.91 -3.03
CA PHE A 126 2.49 -5.67 -3.40
C PHE A 126 3.00 -5.82 -4.84
N GLN A 127 2.56 -4.93 -5.72
CA GLN A 127 2.76 -5.08 -7.17
C GLN A 127 2.92 -3.72 -7.83
N GLU A 128 3.90 -3.58 -8.71
CA GLU A 128 4.03 -2.39 -9.56
C GLU A 128 2.89 -2.31 -10.59
N ILE A 129 2.35 -1.11 -10.76
CA ILE A 129 1.33 -0.77 -11.74
C ILE A 129 2.04 -0.20 -12.95
N HIS A 130 2.19 -1.03 -13.99
CA HIS A 130 2.79 -0.57 -15.24
C HIS A 130 1.74 0.07 -16.14
N HIS A 131 1.84 1.39 -16.33
CA HIS A 131 1.09 2.12 -17.35
C HIS A 131 1.86 3.40 -17.70
N PRO A 132 2.02 3.77 -18.99
CA PRO A 132 2.94 4.83 -19.41
C PRO A 132 2.77 6.18 -18.70
N SER A 133 1.53 6.54 -18.36
CA SER A 133 1.23 7.82 -17.70
C SER A 133 0.95 7.71 -16.19
N ILE A 134 1.14 6.55 -15.56
CA ILE A 134 0.65 6.35 -14.18
C ILE A 134 1.44 7.17 -13.16
N GLY A 135 2.76 7.25 -13.32
CA GLY A 135 3.62 8.06 -12.47
C GLY A 135 3.22 9.54 -12.51
N GLU A 136 3.11 10.10 -13.72
CA GLU A 136 2.72 11.50 -13.89
C GLU A 136 1.30 11.80 -13.38
N ARG A 137 0.32 10.93 -13.68
CA ARG A 137 -1.05 11.13 -13.19
C ARG A 137 -1.13 11.06 -11.67
N THR A 138 -0.43 10.10 -11.06
CA THR A 138 -0.39 9.95 -9.60
C THR A 138 0.30 11.14 -8.94
N GLN A 139 1.41 11.62 -9.50
CA GLN A 139 2.11 12.82 -9.03
C GLN A 139 1.19 14.06 -9.06
N ARG A 140 0.46 14.28 -10.16
CA ARG A 140 -0.48 15.42 -10.25
C ARG A 140 -1.57 15.37 -9.18
N ILE A 141 -2.10 14.18 -8.89
CA ILE A 141 -3.10 13.99 -7.81
C ILE A 141 -2.47 14.31 -6.46
N TRP A 142 -1.26 13.80 -6.20
CA TRP A 142 -0.51 14.06 -4.98
C TRP A 142 -0.30 15.56 -4.75
N ASP A 143 0.23 16.27 -5.74
CA ASP A 143 0.54 17.70 -5.65
C ASP A 143 -0.74 18.54 -5.45
N ALA A 144 -1.81 18.22 -6.19
CA ALA A 144 -3.08 18.92 -6.09
C ALA A 144 -3.72 18.79 -4.69
N ARG A 145 -3.64 17.61 -4.07
CA ARG A 145 -4.26 17.34 -2.76
C ARG A 145 -3.38 17.68 -1.57
N GLY A 146 -2.05 17.55 -1.72
CA GLY A 146 -1.09 18.03 -0.72
C GLY A 146 -1.23 19.53 -0.48
N ASN A 147 -1.42 20.31 -1.56
CA ASN A 147 -1.63 21.75 -1.47
C ASN A 147 -2.99 22.12 -0.84
N GLN A 148 -4.03 21.29 -1.01
CA GLN A 148 -5.34 21.51 -0.38
C GLN A 148 -5.31 21.29 1.13
N SER A 149 -4.46 20.38 1.62
CA SER A 149 -4.35 20.09 3.07
C SER A 149 -3.52 21.12 3.83
N ALA A 150 -2.76 21.99 3.14
CA ALA A 150 -1.97 23.06 3.74
C ALA A 150 -2.72 24.41 3.81
N GLY A 151 -3.97 24.46 3.32
CA GLY A 151 -4.77 25.67 3.22
C GLY A 151 -5.98 25.75 4.16
N ASP A 152 -6.16 24.78 5.06
CA ASP A 152 -7.17 24.78 6.13
C ASP A 152 -6.57 25.15 7.49
#